data_AF-A0A4U1J302-F1
#
_entry.id   AF-A0A4U1J302-F1
#
_cell.length_a   1.000
_cell.length_b   1.000
_cell.length_c   1.000
_cell.angle_alpha   90.00
_cell.angle_beta   90.00
_cell.angle_gamma   90.00
#
_symmetry.space_group_name_H-M   'P 1'
#
loop_
_entity.id
_entity.type
_entity.pdbx_description
1 polymer ?
#
loop_
_entity_poly.entity_id
_entity_poly.type
_entity_poly.pdbx_seq_one_letter_code
_entity_poly.pdbx_strand_id
1 'polypeptide(L)'
;MRAFSLACFAAISVSALGACKAVVTSASGSPDAGAGASGGSGPAPCPAEGCDPPVPTACTPGESIPCYDGPAGTIGVGRCRSGLATCAADGSGYGICVGQVQPRAEICGTTSDDDCDGVTLPCTEVPAWFLAFEGSTQTSQPLRVTFDRDGDLLVAAYFPDPSIHDFALIKVDPWGTELARLSLGSFDLRFAAAPDGGLVVASSDNNGFSGELRIRRYDAAWQPVFDRTFSAGPAWPSAIDVDAEGNTVLAGAFTGFVQFGELSIGPAYGNTPDTFVASFDPAGNVRWAKRVIEGATGEPQGIQTVSMDALGNAVLVGAGSPNAVVDFGAGPVSVAAGGFADVLLAKLDPAGAPLWVQRFNGNPMTDNIRGRLDAQGHVYIVGNTGDGLDFGGGPLGSQGGFAAVFDPAGNYVRSFDVNSSGGWINDFAIDAAGNIVLAAAMHGGMGTYDDQAHLSRWSPDGELLTSQDFGDADVQEAGGLVLDAAGNPSFVGYSCGTIDVGTGPHPNTSTDTSCNVFLARTLMP
;
A
#
# COMPACT_ATOMS: atom_id res chain seq x y z
N MET A 1 35.62 -32.07 -8.18
CA MET A 1 35.93 -33.39 -8.76
C MET A 1 35.86 -34.45 -7.66
N ARG A 2 35.20 -35.58 -7.94
CA ARG A 2 34.91 -36.75 -7.05
C ARG A 2 33.90 -36.41 -5.95
N ALA A 3 32.59 -36.60 -6.13
CA ALA A 3 31.84 -37.87 -6.22
C ALA A 3 32.23 -38.85 -5.10
N PHE A 4 31.33 -39.11 -4.14
CA PHE A 4 30.83 -40.47 -3.87
C PHE A 4 29.56 -40.40 -2.99
N SER A 5 28.51 -40.99 -3.57
CA SER A 5 27.24 -41.35 -2.97
C SER A 5 27.42 -42.52 -2.00
N LEU A 6 26.63 -42.58 -0.91
CA LEU A 6 25.86 -43.79 -0.60
C LEU A 6 24.77 -43.48 0.44
N ALA A 7 23.54 -43.77 0.02
CA ALA A 7 22.34 -43.83 0.83
C ALA A 7 22.34 -45.08 1.73
N CYS A 8 21.59 -45.02 2.84
CA CYS A 8 20.80 -46.17 3.27
C CYS A 8 19.54 -45.72 4.03
N PHE A 9 18.40 -46.11 3.46
CA PHE A 9 17.07 -46.10 4.06
C PHE A 9 17.00 -47.07 5.24
N ALA A 10 16.26 -46.72 6.29
CA ALA A 10 14.99 -47.38 6.63
C ALA A 10 14.42 -46.84 7.96
N ALA A 11 13.13 -46.52 7.92
CA ALA A 11 12.30 -46.06 9.02
C ALA A 11 12.04 -47.15 10.06
N ILE A 12 11.68 -46.75 11.30
CA ILE A 12 10.59 -47.32 12.15
C ILE A 12 10.35 -46.44 13.40
N SER A 13 9.11 -45.95 13.48
CA SER A 13 8.22 -45.61 14.61
C SER A 13 8.63 -44.78 15.87
N VAL A 14 7.88 -43.68 16.01
CA VAL A 14 7.07 -43.17 17.17
C VAL A 14 7.65 -43.24 18.60
N SER A 15 7.97 -42.06 19.16
CA SER A 15 7.45 -41.56 20.45
C SER A 15 7.96 -40.14 20.74
N ALA A 16 7.20 -39.40 21.55
CA ALA A 16 7.17 -37.95 21.68
C ALA A 16 8.31 -37.31 22.51
N LEU A 17 8.27 -35.96 22.48
CA LEU A 17 8.83 -34.95 23.39
C LEU A 17 10.29 -34.50 23.18
N GLY A 18 10.46 -33.17 23.15
CA GLY A 18 11.65 -32.53 23.70
C GLY A 18 12.25 -31.45 22.82
N ALA A 19 12.19 -30.21 23.30
CA ALA A 19 12.79 -29.02 22.71
C ALA A 19 14.29 -29.21 22.35
N CYS A 20 14.68 -28.76 21.16
CA CYS A 20 16.09 -28.58 20.80
C CYS A 20 16.58 -27.24 21.34
N LYS A 21 17.47 -27.30 22.34
CA LYS A 21 18.30 -26.19 22.81
C LYS A 21 19.71 -26.42 22.27
N ALA A 22 20.21 -25.51 21.44
CA ALA A 22 21.58 -25.58 20.92
C ALA A 22 22.57 -25.25 22.04
N VAL A 23 23.52 -26.16 22.27
CA VAL A 23 24.65 -25.98 23.19
C VAL A 23 25.91 -25.82 22.35
N VAL A 24 26.50 -24.62 22.37
CA VAL A 24 27.84 -24.37 21.83
C VAL A 24 28.82 -24.61 22.96
N THR A 25 29.72 -25.59 22.80
CA THR A 25 30.83 -25.85 23.72
C THR A 25 32.08 -25.13 23.23
N SER A 26 32.66 -24.30 24.09
CA SER A 26 33.96 -23.65 23.87
C SER A 26 35.09 -24.58 24.32
N ALA A 27 36.10 -24.75 23.47
CA ALA A 27 37.34 -25.42 23.82
C ALA A 27 38.47 -24.38 23.93
N SER A 28 39.00 -24.25 25.14
CA SER A 28 40.20 -23.49 25.49
C SER A 28 41.46 -24.31 25.23
N GLY A 29 42.52 -23.66 24.76
CA GLY A 29 43.84 -24.26 24.62
C GLY A 29 44.87 -23.26 24.09
N SER A 30 45.56 -22.58 25.00
CA SER A 30 46.82 -21.88 24.72
C SER A 30 47.98 -22.82 25.08
N PRO A 31 49.12 -22.76 24.35
CA PRO A 31 50.30 -22.23 25.02
C PRO A 31 51.24 -21.34 24.15
N ASP A 32 51.70 -20.27 24.79
CA ASP A 32 53.01 -19.58 24.80
C ASP A 32 53.88 -19.32 23.53
N ALA A 33 54.05 -18.01 23.32
CA ALA A 33 55.28 -17.23 23.14
C ALA A 33 56.17 -17.39 21.87
N GLY A 34 56.12 -16.35 21.03
CA GLY A 34 57.17 -15.98 20.06
C GLY A 34 56.91 -14.60 19.48
N ALA A 35 57.81 -13.64 19.74
CA ALA A 35 57.68 -12.22 19.39
C ALA A 35 57.73 -11.92 17.88
N GLY A 36 57.01 -10.89 17.43
CA GLY A 36 57.23 -10.26 16.11
C GLY A 36 56.09 -9.42 15.54
N ALA A 37 56.13 -8.11 15.79
CA ALA A 37 55.69 -6.98 14.94
C ALA A 37 54.27 -6.89 14.30
N SER A 38 53.62 -5.77 14.66
CA SER A 38 52.82 -4.83 13.83
C SER A 38 51.47 -5.24 13.21
N GLY A 39 50.42 -4.57 13.71
CA GLY A 39 49.53 -3.74 12.89
C GLY A 39 48.23 -4.37 12.41
N GLY A 40 47.10 -3.99 13.03
CA GLY A 40 45.76 -4.20 12.47
C GLY A 40 44.68 -4.54 13.48
N SER A 41 44.37 -3.63 14.41
CA SER A 41 43.15 -3.73 15.22
C SER A 41 41.96 -3.25 14.38
N GLY A 42 41.04 -4.16 14.04
CA GLY A 42 39.65 -3.78 13.75
C GLY A 42 39.00 -3.18 15.01
N PRO A 43 37.95 -2.35 14.87
CA PRO A 43 37.38 -1.67 16.03
C PRO A 43 36.65 -2.67 16.94
N ALA A 44 36.98 -2.58 18.23
CA ALA A 44 36.30 -3.25 19.34
C ALA A 44 34.95 -2.57 19.64
N PRO A 45 33.98 -3.26 20.27
CA PRO A 45 32.68 -2.68 20.63
C PRO A 45 32.84 -1.62 21.73
N CYS A 46 32.26 -0.43 21.53
CA CYS A 46 32.31 0.68 22.47
C CYS A 46 31.47 0.40 23.73
N PRO A 47 32.04 0.48 24.96
CA PRO A 47 31.24 0.60 26.16
C PRO A 47 30.80 2.06 26.38
N ALA A 48 29.69 2.23 27.09
CA ALA A 48 28.98 3.47 27.32
C ALA A 48 29.85 4.67 27.78
N GLU A 49 29.35 5.87 27.44
CA GLU A 49 29.91 7.24 27.59
C GLU A 49 30.70 7.75 26.37
N GLY A 50 30.01 8.47 25.47
CA GLY A 50 30.62 9.42 24.54
C GLY A 50 31.05 8.88 23.18
N CYS A 51 30.10 8.48 22.33
CA CYS A 51 30.33 8.32 20.90
C CYS A 51 29.78 9.52 20.15
N ASP A 52 30.51 10.63 20.19
CA ASP A 52 30.35 11.68 19.19
C ASP A 52 31.76 12.09 18.74
N PRO A 53 32.31 11.47 17.68
CA PRO A 53 33.56 11.94 17.13
C PRO A 53 33.31 13.35 16.58
N PRO A 54 34.11 14.37 16.96
CA PRO A 54 33.95 15.71 16.41
C PRO A 54 34.02 15.64 14.88
N VAL A 55 32.97 16.12 14.21
CA VAL A 55 32.88 16.14 12.75
C VAL A 55 34.13 16.84 12.20
N PRO A 56 34.95 16.17 11.35
CA PRO A 56 36.13 16.78 10.78
C PRO A 56 35.75 18.06 10.02
N THR A 57 36.42 19.17 10.34
CA THR A 57 36.21 20.48 9.68
C THR A 57 36.72 20.53 8.23
N ALA A 58 37.32 19.44 7.74
CA ALA A 58 37.70 19.24 6.35
C ALA A 58 37.35 17.80 5.96
N CYS A 59 36.66 17.65 4.83
CA CYS A 59 36.20 16.36 4.28
C CYS A 59 36.40 16.33 2.77
N THR A 60 36.33 15.15 2.16
CA THR A 60 36.44 15.03 0.71
C THR A 60 35.12 15.48 0.07
N PRO A 61 35.10 16.45 -0.86
CA PRO A 61 33.87 16.89 -1.51
C PRO A 61 33.04 15.72 -2.06
N GLY A 62 31.78 15.63 -1.65
CA GLY A 62 30.86 14.54 -2.04
C GLY A 62 31.01 13.23 -1.27
N GLU A 63 31.93 13.13 -0.31
CA GLU A 63 32.00 12.00 0.64
C GLU A 63 30.80 12.04 1.59
N SER A 64 30.20 10.88 1.87
CA SER A 64 29.08 10.74 2.81
C SER A 64 29.49 9.88 4.00
N ILE A 65 29.15 10.32 5.21
CA ILE A 65 29.38 9.58 6.45
C ILE A 65 28.06 9.34 7.21
N PRO A 66 27.95 8.26 8.00
CA PRO A 66 26.87 8.12 8.96
C PRO A 66 26.87 9.27 9.96
N CYS A 67 25.68 9.75 10.32
CA CYS A 67 25.48 10.82 11.29
C CYS A 67 24.21 10.56 12.10
N TYR A 68 24.10 11.18 13.27
CA TYR A 68 22.90 11.13 14.09
C TYR A 68 22.92 12.30 15.08
N ASP A 69 21.97 13.22 14.95
CA ASP A 69 21.90 14.42 15.78
C ASP A 69 21.05 14.20 17.05
N GLY A 70 20.48 12.99 17.23
CA GLY A 70 19.63 12.64 18.37
C GLY A 70 20.43 12.29 19.65
N PRO A 71 19.77 12.17 20.81
CA PRO A 71 20.41 11.78 22.06
C PRO A 71 21.26 10.50 21.94
N ALA A 72 22.43 10.50 22.59
CA ALA A 72 23.27 9.31 22.64
C ALA A 72 22.53 8.16 23.35
N GLY A 73 22.48 6.98 22.72
CA GLY A 73 21.78 5.80 23.25
C GLY A 73 20.43 5.50 22.61
N THR A 74 19.86 6.42 21.83
CA THR A 74 18.61 6.19 21.08
C THR A 74 18.86 5.65 19.67
N ILE A 75 20.08 5.80 19.15
CA ILE A 75 20.44 5.30 17.82
C ILE A 75 20.33 3.76 17.74
N GLY A 76 19.53 3.27 16.79
CA GLY A 76 19.28 1.83 16.62
C GLY A 76 18.30 1.24 17.62
N VAL A 77 17.61 2.07 18.40
CA VAL A 77 16.54 1.69 19.32
C VAL A 77 15.20 2.15 18.73
N GLY A 78 14.19 1.28 18.76
CA GLY A 78 12.90 1.55 18.13
C GLY A 78 13.04 1.94 16.65
N ARG A 79 12.41 3.04 16.26
CA ARG A 79 12.53 3.61 14.91
C ARG A 79 13.81 4.41 14.66
N CYS A 80 14.52 4.78 15.72
CA CYS A 80 15.61 5.73 15.63
C CYS A 80 16.81 5.15 14.90
N ARG A 81 17.37 5.94 13.99
CA ARG A 81 18.50 5.50 13.18
C ARG A 81 19.35 6.66 12.69
N SER A 82 20.60 6.36 12.39
CA SER A 82 21.52 7.28 11.73
C SER A 82 21.03 7.66 10.33
N GLY A 83 21.30 8.91 9.94
CA GLY A 83 21.25 9.37 8.56
C GLY A 83 22.63 9.36 7.90
N LEU A 84 22.72 10.04 6.76
CA LEU A 84 23.98 10.35 6.08
C LEU A 84 24.17 11.86 5.99
N ALA A 85 25.37 12.32 6.33
CA ALA A 85 25.79 13.69 6.11
C ALA A 85 26.78 13.68 4.95
N THR A 86 26.58 14.55 3.97
CA THR A 86 27.42 14.66 2.78
C THR A 86 28.29 15.90 2.86
N CYS A 87 29.58 15.74 2.54
CA CYS A 87 30.55 16.82 2.50
C CYS A 87 30.22 17.82 1.40
N ALA A 88 30.22 19.10 1.74
CA ALA A 88 30.00 20.19 0.79
C ALA A 88 31.01 20.16 -0.37
N ALA A 89 30.59 20.65 -1.54
CA ALA A 89 31.40 20.64 -2.75
C ALA A 89 32.72 21.45 -2.62
N ASP A 90 32.76 22.42 -1.71
CA ASP A 90 33.93 23.22 -1.38
C ASP A 90 34.80 22.62 -0.26
N GLY A 91 34.44 21.43 0.25
CA GLY A 91 35.14 20.73 1.32
C GLY A 91 35.00 21.38 2.71
N SER A 92 34.06 22.33 2.87
CA SER A 92 33.90 23.12 4.10
C SER A 92 33.36 22.35 5.31
N GLY A 93 32.90 21.12 5.10
CA GLY A 93 32.36 20.25 6.15
C GLY A 93 31.18 19.43 5.66
N TYR A 94 30.70 18.54 6.54
CA TYR A 94 29.49 17.75 6.30
C TYR A 94 28.23 18.60 6.57
N GLY A 95 27.23 18.45 5.71
CA GLY A 95 25.92 19.11 5.85
C GLY A 95 25.05 18.52 6.96
N ILE A 96 23.76 18.88 6.96
CA ILE A 96 22.77 18.29 7.87
C ILE A 96 22.69 16.78 7.69
N CYS A 97 22.30 16.09 8.77
CA CYS A 97 22.17 14.64 8.73
C CYS A 97 20.85 14.22 8.05
N VAL A 98 20.93 13.83 6.78
CA VAL A 98 19.76 13.49 5.95
C VAL A 98 19.35 12.03 6.19
N GLY A 99 18.05 11.80 6.36
CA GLY A 99 17.49 10.45 6.55
C GLY A 99 17.64 9.88 7.97
N GLN A 100 18.16 10.66 8.92
CA GLN A 100 18.11 10.31 10.34
C GLN A 100 16.67 10.28 10.85
N VAL A 101 16.43 9.45 11.86
CA VAL A 101 15.16 9.43 12.60
C VAL A 101 15.51 9.65 14.07
N GLN A 102 15.30 10.86 14.56
CA GLN A 102 15.54 11.22 15.96
C GLN A 102 14.35 10.79 16.84
N PRO A 103 14.55 10.70 18.17
CA PRO A 103 13.45 10.43 19.08
C PRO A 103 12.39 11.50 18.96
N ARG A 104 11.14 11.07 18.89
CA ARG A 104 9.98 11.94 19.04
C ARG A 104 9.12 11.41 20.17
N ALA A 105 8.11 12.16 20.59
CA ALA A 105 7.14 11.60 21.54
C ALA A 105 6.50 10.35 20.93
N GLU A 106 6.30 9.33 21.76
CA GLU A 106 5.63 8.08 21.40
C GLU A 106 4.35 8.30 20.59
N ILE A 107 4.21 7.60 19.47
CA ILE A 107 3.00 7.62 18.66
C ILE A 107 2.06 6.56 19.18
N CYS A 108 0.98 7.03 19.82
CA CYS A 108 -0.05 6.12 20.30
C CYS A 108 -0.66 5.33 19.11
N GLY A 109 -1.09 4.08 19.36
CA GLY A 109 -1.77 3.25 18.36
C GLY A 109 -0.84 2.55 17.36
N THR A 110 0.47 2.78 17.41
CA THR A 110 1.46 1.95 16.73
C THR A 110 2.14 1.00 17.72
N THR A 111 2.85 -0.02 17.22
CA THR A 111 3.76 -0.84 18.04
C THR A 111 5.22 -0.36 17.92
N SER A 112 5.42 0.82 17.34
CA SER A 112 6.72 1.46 17.19
C SER A 112 7.15 2.04 18.53
N ASP A 113 8.46 2.05 18.76
CA ASP A 113 9.13 2.76 19.86
C ASP A 113 9.68 4.06 19.23
N ASP A 114 8.93 5.15 19.39
CA ASP A 114 9.19 6.42 18.71
C ASP A 114 10.04 7.39 19.52
N ASP A 115 10.03 7.27 20.86
CA ASP A 115 10.96 7.98 21.74
C ASP A 115 12.28 7.23 21.93
N CYS A 116 12.37 6.03 21.34
CA CYS A 116 13.59 5.25 21.19
C CYS A 116 14.25 4.96 22.55
N ASP A 117 13.41 4.77 23.56
CA ASP A 117 13.81 4.44 24.93
C ASP A 117 13.91 2.92 25.16
N GLY A 118 13.53 2.12 24.16
CA GLY A 118 13.56 0.66 24.18
C GLY A 118 12.30 0.04 24.76
N VAL A 119 11.27 0.84 25.04
CA VAL A 119 9.99 0.43 25.58
C VAL A 119 8.90 0.86 24.60
N THR A 120 8.20 -0.12 24.02
CA THR A 120 6.94 0.17 23.30
C THR A 120 5.85 0.40 24.34
N LEU A 121 5.68 1.62 24.83
CA LEU A 121 4.55 1.92 25.72
C LEU A 121 3.30 2.18 24.88
N PRO A 122 2.14 1.60 25.25
CA PRO A 122 0.88 2.04 24.68
C PRO A 122 0.60 3.42 25.29
N CYS A 123 1.05 4.49 24.64
CA CYS A 123 0.50 5.79 24.95
C CYS A 123 -1.02 5.71 24.82
N THR A 124 -1.71 6.40 25.73
CA THR A 124 -3.17 6.50 25.77
C THR A 124 -3.73 6.72 24.37
N GLU A 125 -4.82 6.01 24.05
CA GLU A 125 -5.53 5.99 22.77
C GLU A 125 -5.41 7.33 22.00
N VAL A 126 -4.90 7.29 20.76
CA VAL A 126 -4.93 8.47 19.90
C VAL A 126 -6.41 8.86 19.75
N PRO A 127 -6.81 10.08 20.17
CA PRO A 127 -8.20 10.48 20.10
C PRO A 127 -8.69 10.56 18.65
N ALA A 128 -10.01 10.60 18.48
CA ALA A 128 -10.58 10.99 17.19
C ALA A 128 -10.11 12.41 16.81
N TRP A 129 -9.90 12.64 15.52
CA TRP A 129 -9.53 13.94 14.96
C TRP A 129 -10.04 14.06 13.52
N PHE A 130 -10.11 15.31 13.03
CA PHE A 130 -10.57 15.63 11.69
C PHE A 130 -9.66 16.70 11.06
N LEU A 131 -9.29 16.49 9.80
CA LEU A 131 -8.48 17.41 8.99
C LEU A 131 -9.12 17.58 7.61
N ALA A 132 -9.57 18.81 7.31
CA ALA A 132 -10.05 19.16 5.97
C ALA A 132 -8.94 19.79 5.12
N PHE A 133 -8.89 19.43 3.84
CA PHE A 133 -7.97 20.05 2.89
C PHE A 133 -8.65 21.19 2.14
N GLU A 134 -8.55 22.40 2.68
CA GLU A 134 -9.19 23.58 2.09
C GLU A 134 -8.74 23.82 0.64
N GLY A 135 -9.71 24.12 -0.23
CA GLY A 135 -9.48 24.31 -1.66
C GLY A 135 -9.33 23.03 -2.48
N SER A 136 -9.46 21.85 -1.86
CA SER A 136 -9.60 20.59 -2.60
C SER A 136 -11.02 20.42 -3.14
N THR A 137 -11.22 19.51 -4.11
CA THR A 137 -12.55 19.19 -4.63
C THR A 137 -12.72 17.70 -4.93
N GLN A 138 -13.98 17.27 -5.05
CA GLN A 138 -14.33 15.94 -5.51
C GLN A 138 -13.75 15.61 -6.90
N THR A 139 -13.35 14.36 -7.07
CA THR A 139 -12.81 13.82 -8.32
C THR A 139 -13.46 12.49 -8.63
N SER A 140 -13.39 12.05 -9.88
CA SER A 140 -13.75 10.67 -10.26
C SER A 140 -12.72 9.62 -9.81
N GLN A 141 -11.56 10.04 -9.31
CA GLN A 141 -10.51 9.14 -8.83
C GLN A 141 -10.80 8.69 -7.41
N PRO A 142 -10.56 7.41 -7.11
CA PRO A 142 -10.88 6.91 -5.80
C PRO A 142 -9.80 7.37 -4.81
N LEU A 143 -10.22 7.99 -3.72
CA LEU A 143 -9.32 8.50 -2.69
C LEU A 143 -8.58 7.34 -2.01
N ARG A 144 -7.32 7.56 -1.62
CA ARG A 144 -6.47 6.57 -0.98
C ARG A 144 -5.74 7.19 0.19
N VAL A 145 -5.63 6.40 1.25
CA VAL A 145 -4.77 6.66 2.40
C VAL A 145 -3.93 5.42 2.66
N THR A 146 -2.66 5.60 2.99
CA THR A 146 -1.80 4.50 3.46
C THR A 146 -0.89 4.99 4.57
N PHE A 147 -0.30 4.07 5.33
CA PHE A 147 0.79 4.41 6.25
C PHE A 147 2.12 4.43 5.50
N ASP A 148 3.01 5.34 5.90
CA ASP A 148 4.42 5.19 5.62
C ASP A 148 5.11 4.32 6.70
N ARG A 149 6.40 4.04 6.49
CA ARG A 149 7.24 3.28 7.43
C ARG A 149 7.23 3.86 8.85
N ASP A 150 7.05 5.16 8.98
CA ASP A 150 7.15 5.92 10.21
C ASP A 150 5.79 5.99 10.96
N GLY A 151 4.75 5.37 10.41
CA GLY A 151 3.39 5.41 10.94
C GLY A 151 2.64 6.68 10.57
N ASP A 152 3.22 7.57 9.74
CA ASP A 152 2.53 8.77 9.27
C ASP A 152 1.56 8.38 8.13
N LEU A 153 0.47 9.11 7.99
CA LEU A 153 -0.56 8.91 6.98
C LEU A 153 -0.19 9.65 5.70
N LEU A 154 -0.27 8.94 4.58
CA LEU A 154 -0.10 9.48 3.24
C LEU A 154 -1.45 9.52 2.54
N VAL A 155 -1.88 10.69 2.09
CA VAL A 155 -3.16 10.89 1.39
C VAL A 155 -2.95 11.68 0.10
N ALA A 156 -3.73 11.33 -0.92
CA ALA A 156 -3.79 12.12 -2.15
C ALA A 156 -5.08 12.94 -2.20
N ALA A 157 -4.96 14.22 -2.50
CA ALA A 157 -6.09 15.12 -2.68
C ALA A 157 -5.91 15.97 -3.95
N TYR A 158 -7.02 16.28 -4.62
CA TYR A 158 -7.03 17.09 -5.83
C TYR A 158 -7.41 18.53 -5.52
N PHE A 159 -6.63 19.45 -6.08
CA PHE A 159 -6.79 20.88 -5.93
C PHE A 159 -7.01 21.49 -7.33
N PRO A 160 -8.24 21.97 -7.63
CA PRO A 160 -8.57 22.57 -8.91
C PRO A 160 -8.00 23.99 -8.97
N ASP A 161 -6.68 24.12 -9.02
CA ASP A 161 -6.04 25.39 -9.34
C ASP A 161 -6.24 25.69 -10.84
N PRO A 162 -6.70 26.91 -11.23
CA PRO A 162 -6.98 27.25 -12.63
C PRO A 162 -5.79 27.17 -13.58
N SER A 163 -4.56 27.15 -13.07
CA SER A 163 -3.34 27.16 -13.88
C SER A 163 -2.77 25.77 -14.15
N ILE A 164 -3.03 24.79 -13.26
CA ILE A 164 -2.38 23.48 -13.34
C ILE A 164 -3.29 22.28 -13.01
N HIS A 165 -4.43 22.47 -12.31
CA HIS A 165 -5.32 21.38 -11.86
C HIS A 165 -4.56 20.18 -11.29
N ASP A 166 -4.13 20.27 -10.04
CA ASP A 166 -3.06 19.42 -9.52
C ASP A 166 -3.52 18.47 -8.41
N PHE A 167 -2.97 17.26 -8.41
CA PHE A 167 -3.02 16.39 -7.26
C PHE A 167 -1.80 16.60 -6.38
N ALA A 168 -2.04 16.75 -5.08
CA ALA A 168 -0.99 16.77 -4.07
C ALA A 168 -1.03 15.51 -3.22
N LEU A 169 0.16 14.98 -2.94
CA LEU A 169 0.35 14.07 -1.82
C LEU A 169 0.58 14.87 -0.55
N ILE A 170 -0.08 14.46 0.52
CA ILE A 170 -0.05 15.13 1.81
C ILE A 170 0.36 14.09 2.85
N LYS A 171 1.37 14.42 3.65
CA LYS A 171 1.81 13.62 4.80
C LYS A 171 1.19 14.21 6.06
N VAL A 172 0.53 13.39 6.84
CA VAL A 172 -0.17 13.78 8.07
C VAL A 172 0.31 12.88 9.20
N ASP A 173 0.67 13.45 10.34
CA ASP A 173 1.01 12.64 11.50
C ASP A 173 -0.24 11.91 12.07
N PRO A 174 -0.05 10.92 12.94
CA PRO A 174 -1.18 10.20 13.54
C PRO A 174 -2.11 11.03 14.43
N TRP A 175 -1.79 12.29 14.72
CA TRP A 175 -2.61 13.22 15.50
C TRP A 175 -3.39 14.22 14.62
N GLY A 176 -3.28 14.11 13.30
CA GLY A 176 -4.01 14.96 12.36
C GLY A 176 -3.28 16.25 11.98
N THR A 177 -1.95 16.33 12.19
CA THR A 177 -1.15 17.48 11.76
C THR A 177 -0.54 17.25 10.39
N GLU A 178 -0.78 18.16 9.44
CA GLU A 178 -0.08 18.14 8.14
C GLU A 178 1.42 18.42 8.34
N LEU A 179 2.27 17.47 7.92
CA LEU A 179 3.73 17.55 8.03
C LEU A 179 4.38 18.05 6.74
N ALA A 180 3.86 17.64 5.58
CA ALA A 180 4.44 17.97 4.28
C ALA A 180 3.40 17.83 3.16
N ARG A 181 3.65 18.56 2.06
CA ARG A 181 2.85 18.51 0.83
C ARG A 181 3.75 18.46 -0.40
N LEU A 182 3.39 17.62 -1.36
CA LEU A 182 4.08 17.45 -2.64
C LEU A 182 3.08 17.54 -3.79
N SER A 183 3.17 18.62 -4.55
CA SER A 183 2.47 18.80 -5.83
C SER A 183 3.08 17.93 -6.92
N LEU A 184 2.25 17.21 -7.67
CA LEU A 184 2.72 16.24 -8.66
C LEU A 184 2.62 16.72 -10.10
N GLY A 185 1.79 17.71 -10.41
CA GLY A 185 1.53 18.21 -11.76
C GLY A 185 1.02 17.13 -12.71
N SER A 186 0.29 16.13 -12.21
CA SER A 186 -0.15 14.96 -12.99
C SER A 186 -1.59 14.56 -12.64
N PHE A 187 -2.20 13.77 -13.52
CA PHE A 187 -3.52 13.17 -13.33
C PHE A 187 -3.39 11.65 -13.15
N ASP A 188 -4.47 11.00 -12.73
CA ASP A 188 -4.56 9.54 -12.55
C ASP A 188 -3.41 8.97 -11.75
N LEU A 189 -3.32 9.35 -10.48
CA LEU A 189 -2.20 8.92 -9.65
C LEU A 189 -2.53 7.65 -8.85
N ARG A 190 -1.51 6.81 -8.69
CA ARG A 190 -1.44 5.74 -7.72
C ARG A 190 -0.13 5.90 -6.98
N PHE A 191 -0.16 5.71 -5.67
CA PHE A 191 1.04 5.81 -4.85
C PHE A 191 1.12 4.66 -3.86
N ALA A 192 2.35 4.32 -3.50
CA ALA A 192 2.66 3.36 -2.46
C ALA A 192 3.83 3.87 -1.63
N ALA A 193 3.78 3.62 -0.32
CA ALA A 193 4.90 3.89 0.57
C ALA A 193 6.04 2.93 0.23
N ALA A 194 7.27 3.44 0.21
CA ALA A 194 8.46 2.63 0.03
C ALA A 194 9.05 2.22 1.40
N PRO A 195 9.70 1.05 1.49
CA PRO A 195 10.23 0.53 2.76
C PRO A 195 11.37 1.37 3.36
N ASP A 196 11.95 2.32 2.62
CA ASP A 196 12.93 3.28 3.15
C ASP A 196 12.27 4.52 3.80
N GLY A 197 10.95 4.65 3.72
CA GLY A 197 10.17 5.82 4.14
C GLY A 197 9.93 6.84 3.03
N GLY A 198 10.39 6.57 1.81
CA GLY A 198 10.02 7.32 0.62
C GLY A 198 8.69 6.87 0.04
N LEU A 199 8.44 7.20 -1.22
CA LEU A 199 7.22 6.81 -1.93
C LEU A 199 7.45 6.58 -3.43
N VAL A 200 6.66 5.69 -4.01
CA VAL A 200 6.57 5.47 -5.45
C VAL A 200 5.23 6.02 -5.92
N VAL A 201 5.24 6.85 -6.97
CA VAL A 201 4.05 7.40 -7.63
C VAL A 201 4.03 6.94 -9.08
N ALA A 202 2.94 6.31 -9.49
CA ALA A 202 2.61 6.15 -10.89
C ALA A 202 1.51 7.16 -11.27
N SER A 203 1.62 7.80 -12.42
CA SER A 203 0.65 8.79 -12.90
C SER A 203 0.49 8.77 -14.41
N SER A 204 -0.55 9.43 -14.91
CA SER A 204 -0.69 9.81 -16.32
C SER A 204 -0.40 11.32 -16.48
N ASP A 205 0.51 11.69 -17.38
CA ASP A 205 0.80 13.11 -17.65
C ASP A 205 -0.15 13.65 -18.73
N ASN A 206 -0.90 14.71 -18.42
CA ASN A 206 -1.89 15.28 -19.33
C ASN A 206 -1.27 16.31 -20.28
N ASN A 207 -0.75 15.83 -21.42
CA ASN A 207 -0.35 16.69 -22.54
C ASN A 207 -1.52 17.04 -23.48
N GLY A 208 -2.77 16.92 -23.01
CA GLY A 208 -3.97 17.23 -23.79
C GLY A 208 -4.64 16.00 -24.42
N PHE A 209 -5.10 15.06 -23.59
CA PHE A 209 -5.97 13.90 -23.92
C PHE A 209 -5.31 12.52 -24.22
N SER A 210 -3.99 12.38 -24.16
CA SER A 210 -3.33 11.06 -24.21
C SER A 210 -2.25 10.95 -23.13
N GLY A 211 -2.63 10.41 -21.97
CA GLY A 211 -1.76 10.28 -20.82
C GLY A 211 -0.53 9.40 -21.09
N GLU A 212 0.66 9.93 -20.83
CA GLU A 212 1.88 9.13 -20.82
C GLU A 212 2.06 8.49 -19.44
N LEU A 213 2.28 7.18 -19.38
CA LEU A 213 2.50 6.47 -18.13
C LEU A 213 3.85 6.87 -17.55
N ARG A 214 3.85 7.45 -16.35
CA ARG A 214 5.04 7.91 -15.65
C ARG A 214 5.16 7.25 -14.29
N ILE A 215 6.37 6.90 -13.88
CA ILE A 215 6.69 6.40 -12.55
C ILE A 215 7.79 7.26 -11.95
N ARG A 216 7.53 7.76 -10.75
CA ARG A 216 8.44 8.59 -9.97
C ARG A 216 8.72 7.94 -8.63
N ARG A 217 9.95 8.08 -8.16
CA ARG A 217 10.36 7.68 -6.82
C ARG A 217 10.87 8.89 -6.07
N TYR A 218 10.42 9.05 -4.85
CA TYR A 218 10.90 10.06 -3.92
C TYR A 218 11.49 9.41 -2.69
N ASP A 219 12.54 9.99 -2.12
CA ASP A 219 13.13 9.53 -0.86
C ASP A 219 12.27 9.92 0.35
N ALA A 220 12.73 9.60 1.56
CA ALA A 220 12.01 9.92 2.79
C ALA A 220 11.85 11.43 3.06
N ALA A 221 12.69 12.28 2.44
CA ALA A 221 12.58 13.73 2.46
C ALA A 221 11.77 14.28 1.27
N TRP A 222 11.08 13.39 0.55
CA TRP A 222 10.28 13.69 -0.63
C TRP A 222 11.07 14.36 -1.75
N GLN A 223 12.38 14.11 -1.82
CA GLN A 223 13.22 14.54 -2.93
C GLN A 223 13.16 13.50 -4.05
N PRO A 224 13.11 13.93 -5.33
CA PRO A 224 13.04 13.00 -6.45
C PRO A 224 14.32 12.17 -6.56
N VAL A 225 14.16 10.85 -6.58
CA VAL A 225 15.22 9.84 -6.79
C VAL A 225 15.30 9.48 -8.27
N PHE A 226 14.16 9.16 -8.88
CA PHE A 226 14.06 8.95 -10.33
C PHE A 226 12.70 9.34 -10.86
N ASP A 227 12.66 9.55 -12.17
CA ASP A 227 11.48 9.89 -12.91
C ASP A 227 11.56 9.28 -14.32
N ARG A 228 10.60 8.40 -14.65
CA ARG A 228 10.63 7.62 -15.90
C ARG A 228 9.26 7.57 -16.55
N THR A 229 9.25 7.74 -17.87
CA THR A 229 8.05 7.62 -18.72
C THR A 229 8.13 6.35 -19.58
N PHE A 230 7.01 5.64 -19.71
CA PHE A 230 6.93 4.28 -20.26
C PHE A 230 5.88 4.10 -21.38
N SER A 231 5.57 5.14 -22.14
CA SER A 231 4.48 5.09 -23.14
C SER A 231 4.93 5.46 -24.55
N ALA A 232 4.37 4.73 -25.52
CA ALA A 232 4.35 5.11 -26.94
C ALA A 232 2.91 5.43 -27.43
N GLY A 233 1.96 5.52 -26.49
CA GLY A 233 0.52 5.74 -26.67
C GLY A 233 -0.17 5.92 -25.31
N PRO A 234 -1.51 6.17 -25.26
CA PRO A 234 -2.21 6.45 -24.00
C PRO A 234 -2.16 5.26 -23.03
N ALA A 235 -1.65 5.50 -21.82
CA ALA A 235 -1.63 4.53 -20.73
C ALA A 235 -1.80 5.21 -19.37
N TRP A 236 -2.53 4.57 -18.45
CA TRP A 236 -2.80 5.11 -17.12
C TRP A 236 -2.72 4.01 -16.05
N PRO A 237 -2.26 4.34 -14.83
CA PRO A 237 -2.13 3.37 -13.75
C PRO A 237 -3.49 3.11 -13.08
N SER A 238 -3.72 1.87 -12.64
CA SER A 238 -4.95 1.48 -11.93
C SER A 238 -4.68 1.00 -10.51
N ALA A 239 -3.52 0.39 -10.25
CA ALA A 239 -3.11 -0.06 -8.92
C ALA A 239 -1.59 -0.23 -8.83
N ILE A 240 -1.03 0.02 -7.65
CA ILE A 240 0.40 -0.08 -7.38
C ILE A 240 0.63 -0.67 -6.00
N ASP A 241 1.70 -1.43 -5.83
CA ASP A 241 2.21 -1.82 -4.52
C ASP A 241 3.74 -1.95 -4.55
N VAL A 242 4.37 -1.91 -3.38
CA VAL A 242 5.84 -1.97 -3.21
C VAL A 242 6.21 -3.02 -2.16
N ASP A 243 7.14 -3.92 -2.48
CA ASP A 243 7.60 -4.97 -1.56
C ASP A 243 8.65 -4.46 -0.57
N ALA A 244 9.07 -5.32 0.36
CA ALA A 244 10.03 -4.97 1.41
C ALA A 244 11.44 -4.64 0.85
N GLU A 245 11.78 -5.16 -0.33
CA GLU A 245 13.01 -4.84 -1.05
C GLU A 245 12.90 -3.54 -1.87
N GLY A 246 11.70 -2.95 -1.96
CA GLY A 246 11.42 -1.73 -2.71
C GLY A 246 11.09 -1.95 -4.18
N ASN A 247 10.90 -3.19 -4.62
CA ASN A 247 10.41 -3.47 -5.96
C ASN A 247 8.94 -3.09 -6.06
N THR A 248 8.56 -2.57 -7.22
CA THR A 248 7.19 -2.12 -7.48
C THR A 248 6.49 -3.11 -8.40
N VAL A 249 5.21 -3.39 -8.14
CA VAL A 249 4.30 -3.98 -9.11
C VAL A 249 3.20 -2.98 -9.43
N LEU A 250 3.00 -2.71 -10.71
CA LEU A 250 2.07 -1.75 -11.24
C LEU A 250 1.11 -2.44 -12.19
N ALA A 251 -0.18 -2.25 -12.00
CA ALA A 251 -1.19 -2.54 -13.00
C ALA A 251 -1.72 -1.24 -13.60
N GLY A 252 -2.15 -1.32 -14.86
CA GLY A 252 -2.76 -0.20 -15.55
C GLY A 252 -3.43 -0.63 -16.84
N ALA A 253 -4.02 0.34 -17.52
CA ALA A 253 -4.67 0.12 -18.81
C ALA A 253 -4.02 0.98 -19.89
N PHE A 254 -4.13 0.55 -21.14
CA PHE A 254 -3.55 1.24 -22.28
C PHE A 254 -4.37 1.06 -23.57
N THR A 255 -4.25 2.02 -24.47
CA THR A 255 -4.74 1.93 -25.86
C THR A 255 -3.57 2.09 -26.82
N GLY A 256 -3.61 1.44 -27.97
CA GLY A 256 -2.45 1.42 -28.87
C GLY A 256 -1.30 0.62 -28.26
N PHE A 257 -0.19 1.27 -27.91
CA PHE A 257 1.01 0.61 -27.41
C PHE A 257 1.49 1.23 -26.10
N VAL A 258 2.00 0.40 -25.20
CA VAL A 258 2.78 0.81 -24.03
C VAL A 258 4.20 0.25 -24.13
N GLN A 259 5.21 1.04 -23.73
CA GLN A 259 6.62 0.75 -24.01
C GLN A 259 7.44 0.69 -22.72
N PHE A 260 7.91 -0.51 -22.37
CA PHE A 260 8.74 -0.78 -21.20
C PHE A 260 10.19 -1.05 -21.62
N GLY A 261 10.94 0.03 -21.90
CA GLY A 261 12.30 -0.08 -22.46
C GLY A 261 12.26 -0.60 -23.90
N GLU A 262 12.90 -1.73 -24.19
CA GLU A 262 12.83 -2.40 -25.51
C GLU A 262 11.56 -3.24 -25.69
N LEU A 263 10.83 -3.54 -24.60
CA LEU A 263 9.61 -4.33 -24.64
C LEU A 263 8.41 -3.45 -25.01
N SER A 264 7.78 -3.76 -26.14
CA SER A 264 6.52 -3.13 -26.56
C SER A 264 5.35 -4.07 -26.34
N ILE A 265 4.26 -3.58 -25.75
CA ILE A 265 3.02 -4.33 -25.55
C ILE A 265 1.92 -3.65 -26.37
N GLY A 266 1.25 -4.42 -27.23
CA GLY A 266 0.17 -3.97 -28.10
C GLY A 266 0.25 -4.57 -29.51
N PRO A 267 -0.58 -4.08 -30.44
CA PRO A 267 -1.56 -3.03 -30.25
C PRO A 267 -2.79 -3.48 -29.43
N ALA A 268 -3.32 -2.59 -28.59
CA ALA A 268 -4.69 -2.63 -28.08
C ALA A 268 -5.58 -1.81 -29.03
N TYR A 269 -6.63 -2.42 -29.58
CA TYR A 269 -7.42 -1.85 -30.67
C TYR A 269 -8.64 -1.06 -30.19
N GLY A 270 -8.88 0.12 -30.76
CA GLY A 270 -10.14 0.86 -30.61
C GLY A 270 -10.31 1.60 -29.28
N ASN A 271 -11.57 1.74 -28.83
CA ASN A 271 -11.95 2.38 -27.56
C ASN A 271 -11.97 1.41 -26.36
N THR A 272 -11.36 0.23 -26.51
CA THR A 272 -11.35 -0.83 -25.50
C THR A 272 -9.92 -1.00 -25.00
N PRO A 273 -9.56 -0.41 -23.85
CA PRO A 273 -8.20 -0.49 -23.34
C PRO A 273 -7.88 -1.93 -22.90
N ASP A 274 -6.66 -2.39 -23.23
CA ASP A 274 -6.12 -3.64 -22.69
C ASP A 274 -5.48 -3.36 -21.31
N THR A 275 -5.36 -4.38 -20.46
CA THR A 275 -4.72 -4.26 -19.15
C THR A 275 -3.30 -4.80 -19.19
N PHE A 276 -2.35 -4.07 -18.62
CA PHE A 276 -0.98 -4.51 -18.39
C PHE A 276 -0.70 -4.70 -16.89
N VAL A 277 0.30 -5.54 -16.60
CA VAL A 277 0.99 -5.59 -15.31
C VAL A 277 2.49 -5.52 -15.57
N ALA A 278 3.20 -4.67 -14.83
CA ALA A 278 4.63 -4.47 -14.93
C ALA A 278 5.27 -4.47 -13.53
N SER A 279 6.50 -4.97 -13.45
CA SER A 279 7.33 -4.90 -12.25
C SER A 279 8.60 -4.11 -12.50
N PHE A 280 9.01 -3.35 -11.49
CA PHE A 280 10.20 -2.50 -11.51
C PHE A 280 11.06 -2.80 -10.29
N ASP A 281 12.38 -2.68 -10.46
CA ASP A 281 13.31 -2.65 -9.33
C ASP A 281 13.26 -1.29 -8.60
N PRO A 282 13.91 -1.15 -7.42
CA PRO A 282 13.90 0.12 -6.67
C PRO A 282 14.56 1.30 -7.41
N ALA A 283 15.32 1.04 -8.48
CA ALA A 283 15.93 2.06 -9.32
C ALA A 283 15.03 2.43 -10.52
N GLY A 284 13.85 1.83 -10.64
CA GLY A 284 12.87 2.08 -11.71
C GLY A 284 13.17 1.33 -13.01
N ASN A 285 14.07 0.34 -13.00
CA ASN A 285 14.28 -0.49 -14.19
C ASN A 285 13.19 -1.56 -14.28
N VAL A 286 12.71 -1.82 -15.49
CA VAL A 286 11.71 -2.85 -15.76
C VAL A 286 12.31 -4.23 -15.49
N ARG A 287 11.68 -5.00 -14.60
CA ARG A 287 11.98 -6.41 -14.34
C ARG A 287 11.24 -7.32 -15.31
N TRP A 288 9.95 -7.06 -15.49
CA TRP A 288 9.09 -7.72 -16.46
C TRP A 288 7.85 -6.85 -16.72
N ALA A 289 7.19 -7.03 -17.87
CA ALA A 289 5.89 -6.45 -18.15
C ALA A 289 5.09 -7.38 -19.07
N LYS A 290 3.76 -7.41 -18.90
CA LYS A 290 2.85 -8.32 -19.61
C LYS A 290 1.52 -7.65 -19.87
N ARG A 291 0.92 -7.94 -21.03
CA ARG A 291 -0.52 -7.78 -21.24
C ARG A 291 -1.22 -8.94 -20.57
N VAL A 292 -2.21 -8.66 -19.72
CA VAL A 292 -2.90 -9.68 -18.91
C VAL A 292 -4.38 -9.80 -19.23
N ILE A 293 -5.00 -8.75 -19.77
CA ILE A 293 -6.38 -8.75 -20.23
C ILE A 293 -6.42 -8.11 -21.62
N GLU A 294 -6.96 -8.82 -22.59
CA GLU A 294 -7.10 -8.40 -23.98
C GLU A 294 -8.56 -8.43 -24.43
N GLY A 295 -8.98 -7.40 -25.16
CA GLY A 295 -10.29 -7.37 -25.85
C GLY A 295 -11.48 -7.19 -24.92
N ALA A 296 -11.27 -6.59 -23.75
CA ALA A 296 -12.33 -6.23 -22.82
C ALA A 296 -13.28 -5.19 -23.46
N THR A 297 -14.56 -5.55 -23.64
CA THR A 297 -15.58 -4.63 -24.17
C THR A 297 -16.54 -4.20 -23.05
N GLY A 298 -16.77 -2.90 -22.89
CA GLY A 298 -17.73 -2.35 -21.92
C GLY A 298 -17.13 -1.27 -21.00
N GLU A 299 -17.72 -1.10 -19.82
CA GLU A 299 -17.24 -0.26 -18.71
C GLU A 299 -15.78 -0.59 -18.33
N PRO A 300 -15.04 0.32 -17.66
CA PRO A 300 -13.62 0.12 -17.35
C PRO A 300 -13.39 -1.15 -16.54
N GLN A 301 -12.72 -2.10 -17.20
CA GLN A 301 -12.35 -3.41 -16.66
C GLN A 301 -10.82 -3.46 -16.56
N GLY A 302 -10.33 -4.22 -15.59
CA GLY A 302 -8.92 -4.27 -15.31
C GLY A 302 -8.62 -4.67 -13.88
N ILE A 303 -7.33 -4.70 -13.58
CA ILE A 303 -6.83 -4.92 -12.22
C ILE A 303 -7.03 -3.63 -11.42
N GLN A 304 -7.74 -3.71 -10.31
CA GLN A 304 -8.09 -2.58 -9.44
C GLN A 304 -7.27 -2.56 -8.16
N THR A 305 -6.66 -3.68 -7.81
CA THR A 305 -5.75 -3.76 -6.68
C THR A 305 -4.59 -4.69 -6.98
N VAL A 306 -3.42 -4.25 -6.52
CA VAL A 306 -2.20 -5.03 -6.40
C VAL A 306 -1.91 -5.06 -4.89
N SER A 307 -1.63 -6.23 -4.34
CA SER A 307 -1.15 -6.40 -2.97
C SER A 307 -0.07 -7.48 -2.96
N MET A 308 1.08 -7.22 -2.35
CA MET A 308 2.19 -8.17 -2.29
C MET A 308 2.29 -8.82 -0.91
N ASP A 309 2.62 -10.11 -0.90
CA ASP A 309 2.98 -10.80 0.34
C ASP A 309 4.44 -10.54 0.72
N ALA A 310 4.83 -10.97 1.92
CA ALA A 310 6.20 -10.78 2.43
C ALA A 310 7.30 -11.51 1.62
N LEU A 311 6.93 -12.34 0.65
CA LEU A 311 7.87 -13.00 -0.28
C LEU A 311 7.94 -12.26 -1.64
N GLY A 312 7.22 -11.15 -1.80
CA GLY A 312 7.12 -10.39 -3.04
C GLY A 312 6.20 -11.01 -4.08
N ASN A 313 5.35 -11.98 -3.71
CA ASN A 313 4.33 -12.49 -4.65
C ASN A 313 3.19 -11.47 -4.75
N ALA A 314 2.81 -11.10 -5.97
CA ALA A 314 1.74 -10.13 -6.20
C ALA A 314 0.40 -10.83 -6.33
N VAL A 315 -0.56 -10.45 -5.50
CA VAL A 315 -1.99 -10.75 -5.64
C VAL A 315 -2.67 -9.60 -6.36
N LEU A 316 -3.37 -9.94 -7.44
CA LEU A 316 -4.04 -9.03 -8.33
C LEU A 316 -5.53 -9.31 -8.26
N VAL A 317 -6.32 -8.27 -8.01
CA VAL A 317 -7.79 -8.35 -7.96
C VAL A 317 -8.38 -7.33 -8.91
N GLY A 318 -9.36 -7.76 -9.69
CA GLY A 318 -10.01 -6.92 -10.67
C GLY A 318 -11.29 -7.52 -11.22
N ALA A 319 -11.79 -6.88 -12.28
CA ALA A 319 -12.93 -7.37 -13.02
C ALA A 319 -12.59 -7.45 -14.51
N GLY A 320 -13.14 -8.45 -15.21
CA GLY A 320 -12.99 -8.64 -16.65
C GLY A 320 -14.33 -8.71 -17.38
N SER A 321 -14.29 -8.59 -18.70
CA SER A 321 -15.43 -8.95 -19.55
C SER A 321 -15.49 -10.47 -19.65
N PRO A 322 -16.68 -11.08 -19.72
CA PRO A 322 -16.82 -12.49 -20.07
C PRO A 322 -16.15 -12.84 -21.41
N ASN A 323 -16.02 -11.86 -22.31
CA ASN A 323 -15.38 -12.03 -23.62
C ASN A 323 -13.88 -11.70 -23.62
N ALA A 324 -13.33 -11.16 -22.52
CA ALA A 324 -11.93 -10.80 -22.45
C ALA A 324 -11.05 -12.05 -22.38
N VAL A 325 -9.95 -12.02 -23.13
CA VAL A 325 -8.87 -13.00 -23.01
C VAL A 325 -8.03 -12.61 -21.81
N VAL A 326 -8.04 -13.46 -20.78
CA VAL A 326 -7.23 -13.26 -19.58
C VAL A 326 -6.12 -14.28 -19.54
N ASP A 327 -4.87 -13.81 -19.59
CA ASP A 327 -3.67 -14.67 -19.61
C ASP A 327 -2.51 -13.99 -18.87
N PHE A 328 -2.05 -14.61 -17.78
CA PHE A 328 -0.90 -14.13 -17.01
C PHE A 328 0.43 -14.80 -17.42
N GLY A 329 0.42 -15.57 -18.50
CA GLY A 329 1.56 -16.33 -19.05
C GLY A 329 1.50 -17.84 -18.80
N ALA A 330 0.36 -18.37 -18.35
CA ALA A 330 0.10 -19.82 -18.25
C ALA A 330 -0.90 -20.32 -19.31
N GLY A 331 -1.32 -19.44 -20.21
CA GLY A 331 -2.39 -19.68 -21.16
C GLY A 331 -3.71 -19.04 -20.70
N PRO A 332 -4.67 -18.87 -21.63
CA PRO A 332 -5.90 -18.15 -21.35
C PRO A 332 -6.79 -18.89 -20.37
N VAL A 333 -7.32 -18.16 -19.38
CA VAL A 333 -8.30 -18.67 -18.42
C VAL A 333 -9.70 -18.21 -18.86
N SER A 334 -10.58 -19.17 -19.10
CA SER A 334 -11.96 -18.94 -19.53
C SER A 334 -12.95 -19.16 -18.39
N VAL A 335 -14.05 -18.41 -18.38
CA VAL A 335 -15.25 -18.67 -17.57
C VAL A 335 -16.42 -19.09 -18.46
N ALA A 336 -17.43 -19.72 -17.86
CA ALA A 336 -18.68 -20.01 -18.56
C ALA A 336 -19.31 -18.70 -19.08
N ALA A 337 -19.83 -18.73 -20.32
CA ALA A 337 -20.53 -17.59 -20.90
C ALA A 337 -21.81 -17.26 -20.11
N GLY A 338 -21.96 -16.00 -19.70
CA GLY A 338 -23.06 -15.48 -18.87
C GLY A 338 -22.53 -14.36 -17.96
N GLY A 339 -23.39 -13.45 -17.48
CA GLY A 339 -22.99 -12.30 -16.66
C GLY A 339 -22.55 -11.06 -17.46
N PHE A 340 -22.43 -9.90 -16.80
CA PHE A 340 -21.95 -8.64 -17.42
C PHE A 340 -20.44 -8.45 -17.24
N ALA A 341 -19.87 -8.95 -16.15
CA ALA A 341 -18.45 -8.92 -15.81
C ALA A 341 -18.09 -10.15 -14.97
N ASP A 342 -16.82 -10.48 -14.88
CA ASP A 342 -16.32 -11.55 -14.01
C ASP A 342 -15.30 -11.03 -12.99
N VAL A 343 -15.23 -11.67 -11.82
CA VAL A 343 -14.19 -11.37 -10.82
C VAL A 343 -12.92 -12.10 -11.21
N LEU A 344 -11.81 -11.38 -11.28
CA LEU A 344 -10.50 -11.91 -11.58
C LEU A 344 -9.61 -11.86 -10.35
N LEU A 345 -9.05 -13.01 -9.97
CA LEU A 345 -7.94 -13.09 -9.02
C LEU A 345 -6.74 -13.78 -9.66
N ALA A 346 -5.55 -13.24 -9.43
CA ALA A 346 -4.30 -13.90 -9.81
C ALA A 346 -3.26 -13.70 -8.73
N LYS A 347 -2.43 -14.72 -8.51
CA LYS A 347 -1.20 -14.59 -7.71
C LYS A 347 0.00 -14.91 -8.60
N LEU A 348 0.93 -13.97 -8.67
CA LEU A 348 2.16 -14.06 -9.44
C LEU A 348 3.36 -14.15 -8.49
N ASP A 349 4.36 -14.92 -8.86
CA ASP A 349 5.67 -14.89 -8.19
C ASP A 349 6.42 -13.57 -8.51
N PRO A 350 7.55 -13.28 -7.83
CA PRO A 350 8.32 -12.05 -8.10
C PRO A 350 8.89 -11.96 -9.52
N ALA A 351 9.01 -13.09 -10.24
CA ALA A 351 9.41 -13.12 -11.65
C ALA A 351 8.23 -12.92 -12.62
N GLY A 352 7.02 -12.75 -12.08
CA GLY A 352 5.77 -12.55 -12.80
C GLY A 352 5.13 -13.84 -13.30
N ALA A 353 5.65 -15.02 -12.95
CA ALA A 353 5.02 -16.28 -13.33
C ALA A 353 3.78 -16.54 -12.47
N PRO A 354 2.65 -16.98 -13.05
CA PRO A 354 1.45 -17.22 -12.28
C PRO A 354 1.62 -18.45 -11.37
N LEU A 355 1.39 -18.25 -10.07
CA LEU A 355 1.22 -19.33 -9.09
C LEU A 355 -0.19 -19.92 -9.21
N TRP A 356 -1.19 -19.06 -9.36
CA TRP A 356 -2.56 -19.42 -9.67
C TRP A 356 -3.32 -18.24 -10.30
N VAL A 357 -4.36 -18.55 -11.08
CA VAL A 357 -5.27 -17.58 -11.68
C VAL A 357 -6.68 -18.15 -11.61
N GLN A 358 -7.64 -17.35 -11.15
CA GLN A 358 -9.03 -17.74 -10.99
C GLN A 358 -9.94 -16.65 -11.55
N ARG A 359 -11.04 -17.11 -12.16
CA ARG A 359 -12.08 -16.25 -12.70
C ARG A 359 -13.43 -16.76 -12.22
N PHE A 360 -14.27 -15.86 -11.70
CA PHE A 360 -15.58 -16.18 -11.17
C PHE A 360 -16.65 -15.41 -11.91
N ASN A 361 -17.60 -16.12 -12.50
CA ASN A 361 -18.70 -15.51 -13.22
C ASN A 361 -19.64 -14.78 -12.25
N GLY A 362 -20.12 -13.60 -12.63
CA GLY A 362 -21.16 -12.89 -11.90
C GLY A 362 -21.54 -11.56 -12.56
N ASN A 363 -21.85 -10.60 -11.72
CA ASN A 363 -22.07 -9.21 -12.13
C ASN A 363 -21.50 -8.28 -11.06
N PRO A 364 -20.17 -8.33 -10.79
CA PRO A 364 -19.55 -7.37 -9.90
C PRO A 364 -19.69 -5.98 -10.53
N MET A 365 -19.98 -4.98 -9.70
CA MET A 365 -19.84 -3.60 -10.11
C MET A 365 -18.36 -3.35 -10.32
N THR A 366 -17.98 -3.12 -11.57
CA THR A 366 -16.60 -3.28 -12.01
C THR A 366 -15.65 -2.30 -11.35
N ASP A 367 -16.11 -1.17 -10.82
CA ASP A 367 -15.29 -0.04 -10.39
C ASP A 367 -14.77 -0.15 -8.94
N ASN A 368 -15.37 -1.04 -8.13
CA ASN A 368 -15.16 -1.09 -6.69
C ASN A 368 -14.93 -2.51 -6.14
N ILE A 369 -14.20 -3.34 -6.88
CA ILE A 369 -13.66 -4.58 -6.31
C ILE A 369 -12.25 -4.34 -5.79
N ARG A 370 -11.99 -4.74 -4.55
CA ARG A 370 -10.72 -4.53 -3.87
C ARG A 370 -10.21 -5.85 -3.33
N GLY A 371 -8.89 -6.01 -3.33
CA GLY A 371 -8.20 -7.16 -2.74
C GLY A 371 -7.19 -6.73 -1.68
N ARG A 372 -7.05 -7.48 -0.59
CA ARG A 372 -6.00 -7.29 0.42
C ARG A 372 -5.55 -8.64 0.98
N LEU A 373 -4.33 -8.67 1.50
CA LEU A 373 -3.76 -9.81 2.19
C LEU A 373 -3.81 -9.61 3.70
N ASP A 374 -4.10 -10.66 4.45
CA ASP A 374 -3.77 -10.70 5.88
C ASP A 374 -2.30 -11.10 6.11
N ALA A 375 -1.85 -11.07 7.37
CA ALA A 375 -0.49 -11.44 7.74
C ALA A 375 -0.15 -12.92 7.48
N GLN A 376 -1.15 -13.78 7.28
CA GLN A 376 -0.98 -15.19 6.94
C GLN A 376 -1.03 -15.44 5.43
N GLY A 377 -1.31 -14.41 4.63
CA GLY A 377 -1.39 -14.46 3.18
C GLY A 377 -2.75 -14.92 2.63
N HIS A 378 -3.82 -14.96 3.45
CA HIS A 378 -5.16 -15.14 2.93
C HIS A 378 -5.56 -13.92 2.11
N VAL A 379 -6.26 -14.16 1.00
CA VAL A 379 -6.74 -13.11 0.11
C VAL A 379 -8.17 -12.78 0.49
N TYR A 380 -8.41 -11.55 0.93
CA TYR A 380 -9.73 -11.00 1.13
C TYR A 380 -10.09 -10.19 -0.10
N ILE A 381 -11.30 -10.41 -0.62
CA ILE A 381 -11.90 -9.56 -1.64
C ILE A 381 -13.19 -8.97 -1.11
N VAL A 382 -13.38 -7.69 -1.37
CA VAL A 382 -14.60 -6.97 -1.05
C VAL A 382 -15.03 -6.17 -2.26
N GLY A 383 -16.32 -6.12 -2.53
CA GLY A 383 -16.86 -5.27 -3.57
C GLY A 383 -18.37 -5.23 -3.56
N ASN A 384 -18.93 -4.66 -4.63
CA ASN A 384 -20.36 -4.54 -4.82
C ASN A 384 -20.78 -5.42 -6.00
N THR A 385 -21.99 -5.97 -5.99
CA THR A 385 -22.53 -6.79 -7.08
C THR A 385 -23.99 -6.49 -7.37
N GLY A 386 -24.35 -6.53 -8.65
CA GLY A 386 -25.72 -6.29 -9.13
C GLY A 386 -26.57 -7.55 -9.33
N ASP A 387 -25.97 -8.74 -9.22
CA ASP A 387 -26.62 -10.06 -9.30
C ASP A 387 -25.90 -11.05 -8.37
N GLY A 388 -26.41 -12.28 -8.25
CA GLY A 388 -25.77 -13.32 -7.44
C GLY A 388 -24.37 -13.70 -7.95
N LEU A 389 -23.43 -13.87 -7.01
CA LEU A 389 -22.03 -14.21 -7.24
C LEU A 389 -21.68 -15.48 -6.47
N ASP A 390 -20.95 -16.42 -7.06
CA ASP A 390 -20.56 -17.68 -6.42
C ASP A 390 -19.04 -17.92 -6.55
N PHE A 391 -18.38 -17.98 -5.40
CA PHE A 391 -16.94 -18.23 -5.28
C PHE A 391 -16.59 -19.71 -4.99
N GLY A 392 -17.59 -20.59 -4.96
CA GLY A 392 -17.47 -22.02 -4.67
C GLY A 392 -18.22 -22.47 -3.42
N GLY A 393 -18.82 -21.55 -2.65
CA GLY A 393 -19.62 -21.84 -1.46
C GLY A 393 -21.14 -21.80 -1.68
N GLY A 394 -21.58 -21.52 -2.92
CA GLY A 394 -22.96 -21.23 -3.26
C GLY A 394 -23.18 -19.73 -3.53
N PRO A 395 -24.32 -19.37 -4.14
CA PRO A 395 -24.57 -17.99 -4.55
C PRO A 395 -24.77 -17.08 -3.34
N LEU A 396 -24.08 -15.95 -3.36
CA LEU A 396 -24.35 -14.76 -2.53
C LEU A 396 -25.64 -14.07 -3.00
N GLY A 397 -26.20 -13.19 -2.16
CA GLY A 397 -27.48 -12.52 -2.41
C GLY A 397 -27.57 -11.79 -3.75
N SER A 398 -28.79 -11.45 -4.18
CA SER A 398 -29.00 -10.95 -5.55
C SER A 398 -28.51 -9.53 -5.82
N GLN A 399 -28.27 -8.68 -4.81
CA GLN A 399 -27.71 -7.33 -4.95
C GLN A 399 -27.07 -6.87 -3.63
N GLY A 400 -25.90 -6.23 -3.67
CA GLY A 400 -25.29 -5.59 -2.50
C GLY A 400 -23.77 -5.73 -2.41
N GLY A 401 -23.24 -5.46 -1.22
CA GLY A 401 -21.83 -5.65 -0.89
C GLY A 401 -21.53 -7.10 -0.56
N PHE A 402 -20.36 -7.60 -0.98
CA PHE A 402 -19.90 -8.94 -0.68
C PHE A 402 -18.47 -8.93 -0.13
N ALA A 403 -18.17 -9.94 0.68
CA ALA A 403 -16.82 -10.32 1.04
C ALA A 403 -16.57 -11.79 0.69
N ALA A 404 -15.38 -12.10 0.21
CA ALA A 404 -14.92 -13.48 0.06
C ALA A 404 -13.46 -13.62 0.46
N VAL A 405 -13.12 -14.79 0.99
CA VAL A 405 -11.79 -15.10 1.53
C VAL A 405 -11.25 -16.35 0.87
N PHE A 406 -10.01 -16.30 0.45
CA PHE A 406 -9.26 -17.41 -0.15
C PHE A 406 -8.00 -17.68 0.65
N ASP A 407 -7.55 -18.92 0.68
CA ASP A 407 -6.25 -19.29 1.26
C ASP A 407 -5.09 -18.83 0.35
N PRO A 408 -3.83 -18.85 0.85
CA PRO A 408 -2.68 -18.43 0.05
C PRO A 408 -2.48 -19.22 -1.26
N ALA A 409 -3.05 -20.43 -1.35
CA ALA A 409 -3.01 -21.29 -2.53
C ALA A 409 -4.18 -21.02 -3.50
N GLY A 410 -5.06 -20.07 -3.18
CA GLY A 410 -6.21 -19.68 -3.99
C GLY A 410 -7.44 -20.56 -3.77
N ASN A 411 -7.47 -21.42 -2.75
CA ASN A 411 -8.69 -22.19 -2.48
C ASN A 411 -9.72 -21.30 -1.77
N TYR A 412 -10.98 -21.40 -2.19
CA TYR A 412 -12.09 -20.77 -1.51
C TYR A 412 -12.15 -21.20 -0.04
N VAL A 413 -12.26 -20.23 0.86
CA VAL A 413 -12.46 -20.46 2.30
C VAL A 413 -13.92 -20.17 2.67
N ARG A 414 -14.39 -18.96 2.36
CA ARG A 414 -15.75 -18.50 2.72
C ARG A 414 -16.14 -17.25 1.95
N SER A 415 -17.43 -16.95 1.94
CA SER A 415 -18.00 -15.70 1.41
C SER A 415 -19.30 -15.37 2.12
N PHE A 416 -19.60 -14.10 2.27
CA PHE A 416 -20.81 -13.61 2.92
C PHE A 416 -21.17 -12.21 2.40
N ASP A 417 -22.45 -11.86 2.55
CA ASP A 417 -22.94 -10.53 2.22
C ASP A 417 -22.47 -9.53 3.29
N VAL A 418 -21.88 -8.42 2.85
CA VAL A 418 -21.58 -7.25 3.70
C VAL A 418 -22.47 -6.10 3.24
N ASN A 419 -23.73 -6.17 3.64
CA ASN A 419 -24.74 -5.21 3.20
C ASN A 419 -24.52 -3.85 3.87
N SER A 420 -24.21 -2.86 3.05
CA SER A 420 -24.13 -1.42 3.38
C SER A 420 -25.52 -0.76 3.43
N SER A 421 -26.60 -1.48 3.73
CA SER A 421 -27.97 -0.94 3.81
C SER A 421 -28.39 -0.01 2.64
N GLY A 422 -27.85 -0.24 1.43
CA GLY A 422 -28.13 0.55 0.22
C GLY A 422 -26.97 1.39 -0.31
N GLY A 423 -25.82 1.42 0.39
CA GLY A 423 -24.64 2.20 0.01
C GLY A 423 -23.61 1.51 -0.90
N TRP A 424 -22.62 2.25 -1.40
CA TRP A 424 -21.51 1.72 -2.22
C TRP A 424 -20.26 1.55 -1.36
N ILE A 425 -19.67 0.34 -1.37
CA ILE A 425 -18.37 0.10 -0.72
C ILE A 425 -17.25 0.70 -1.58
N ASN A 426 -16.41 1.53 -0.97
CA ASN A 426 -15.32 2.25 -1.64
C ASN A 426 -13.94 1.64 -1.35
N ASP A 427 -13.70 1.21 -0.11
CA ASP A 427 -12.47 0.53 0.31
C ASP A 427 -12.69 -0.33 1.57
N PHE A 428 -11.70 -1.15 1.90
CA PHE A 428 -11.68 -1.91 3.14
C PHE A 428 -10.27 -2.13 3.68
N ALA A 429 -10.20 -2.46 4.97
CA ALA A 429 -8.99 -2.97 5.61
C ALA A 429 -9.31 -4.16 6.51
N ILE A 430 -8.26 -4.87 6.94
CA ILE A 430 -8.34 -6.07 7.75
C ILE A 430 -7.58 -5.81 9.05
N ASP A 431 -8.21 -6.04 10.20
CA ASP A 431 -7.50 -5.92 11.48
C ASP A 431 -6.74 -7.22 11.84
N ALA A 432 -5.97 -7.17 12.93
CA ALA A 432 -5.18 -8.31 13.38
C ALA A 432 -6.01 -9.55 13.79
N ALA A 433 -7.32 -9.38 14.05
CA ALA A 433 -8.23 -10.48 14.34
C ALA A 433 -8.88 -11.06 13.06
N GLY A 434 -8.62 -10.47 11.89
CA GLY A 434 -9.22 -10.85 10.61
C GLY A 434 -10.61 -10.25 10.39
N ASN A 435 -11.02 -9.26 11.20
CA ASN A 435 -12.26 -8.54 10.95
C ASN A 435 -12.09 -7.63 9.74
N ILE A 436 -13.15 -7.49 8.95
CA ILE A 436 -13.20 -6.60 7.79
C ILE A 436 -13.78 -5.26 8.24
N VAL A 437 -13.03 -4.18 8.09
CA VAL A 437 -13.51 -2.80 8.28
C VAL A 437 -13.75 -2.17 6.92
N LEU A 438 -14.95 -1.67 6.68
CA LEU A 438 -15.40 -1.11 5.41
C LEU A 438 -15.48 0.41 5.51
N ALA A 439 -15.16 1.08 4.40
CA ALA A 439 -15.57 2.46 4.11
C ALA A 439 -16.54 2.46 2.94
N ALA A 440 -17.68 3.12 3.14
CA ALA A 440 -18.76 3.19 2.19
C ALA A 440 -19.42 4.58 2.20
N ALA A 441 -20.26 4.82 1.19
CA ALA A 441 -21.25 5.89 1.19
C ALA A 441 -22.63 5.25 1.35
N MET A 442 -23.38 5.56 2.41
CA MET A 442 -24.70 5.03 2.69
C MET A 442 -25.82 6.00 2.27
N HIS A 443 -26.85 5.50 1.58
CA HIS A 443 -28.09 6.25 1.36
C HIS A 443 -28.93 6.25 2.66
N GLY A 444 -28.77 7.28 3.49
CA GLY A 444 -29.31 7.32 4.86
C GLY A 444 -30.47 8.29 5.11
N GLY A 445 -30.79 9.19 4.17
CA GLY A 445 -31.80 10.24 4.35
C GLY A 445 -33.20 9.91 3.82
N MET A 446 -34.21 10.68 4.26
CA MET A 446 -35.55 10.70 3.63
C MET A 446 -35.58 11.43 2.27
N GLY A 447 -34.43 11.95 1.80
CA GLY A 447 -34.22 12.59 0.50
C GLY A 447 -33.65 11.66 -0.57
N THR A 448 -33.71 12.08 -1.84
CA THR A 448 -33.28 11.28 -3.00
C THR A 448 -31.77 11.35 -3.31
N TYR A 449 -30.94 12.04 -2.50
CA TYR A 449 -29.50 12.25 -2.76
C TYR A 449 -28.66 12.44 -1.47
N ASP A 450 -29.09 11.86 -0.35
CA ASP A 450 -28.40 12.05 0.94
C ASP A 450 -27.47 10.85 1.19
N ASP A 451 -26.18 11.03 0.85
CA ASP A 451 -25.13 10.04 1.08
C ASP A 451 -24.38 10.38 2.37
N GLN A 452 -24.27 9.44 3.29
CA GLN A 452 -23.50 9.61 4.53
C GLN A 452 -22.25 8.74 4.48
N ALA A 453 -21.15 9.27 5.00
CA ALA A 453 -19.93 8.49 5.13
C ALA A 453 -20.19 7.38 6.14
N HIS A 454 -19.93 6.13 5.76
CA HIS A 454 -20.25 4.98 6.58
C HIS A 454 -19.02 4.13 6.82
N LEU A 455 -18.81 3.75 8.08
CA LEU A 455 -17.86 2.71 8.44
C LEU A 455 -18.58 1.54 9.13
N SER A 456 -18.19 0.31 8.81
CA SER A 456 -18.66 -0.89 9.53
C SER A 456 -17.55 -1.89 9.73
N ARG A 457 -17.59 -2.62 10.85
CA ARG A 457 -16.68 -3.72 11.16
C ARG A 457 -17.46 -5.03 11.19
N TRP A 458 -16.96 -6.02 10.47
CA TRP A 458 -17.56 -7.34 10.32
C TRP A 458 -16.59 -8.39 10.82
N SER A 459 -17.11 -9.36 11.57
CA SER A 459 -16.33 -10.49 12.03
C SER A 459 -15.82 -11.30 10.84
N PRO A 460 -14.78 -12.15 11.04
CA PRO A 460 -14.30 -13.02 9.97
C PRO A 460 -15.42 -13.93 9.44
N ASP A 461 -16.41 -14.24 10.27
CA ASP A 461 -17.54 -15.13 9.95
C ASP A 461 -18.76 -14.40 9.35
N GLY A 462 -18.67 -13.07 9.14
CA GLY A 462 -19.71 -12.28 8.48
C GLY A 462 -20.78 -11.72 9.41
N GLU A 463 -20.53 -11.68 10.73
CA GLU A 463 -21.40 -10.97 11.67
C GLU A 463 -21.02 -9.48 11.72
N LEU A 464 -21.99 -8.58 11.57
CA LEU A 464 -21.77 -7.15 11.79
C LEU A 464 -21.47 -6.91 13.29
N LEU A 465 -20.27 -6.45 13.60
CA LEU A 465 -19.83 -6.14 14.96
C LEU A 465 -20.22 -4.71 15.37
N THR A 466 -19.91 -3.75 14.51
CA THR A 466 -20.13 -2.32 14.76
C THR A 466 -20.38 -1.59 13.45
N SER A 467 -21.07 -0.47 13.51
CA SER A 467 -21.21 0.43 12.37
C SER A 467 -21.52 1.84 12.81
N GLN A 468 -21.06 2.82 12.04
CA GLN A 468 -21.29 4.22 12.31
C GLN A 468 -21.41 5.02 11.02
N ASP A 469 -22.43 5.88 10.97
CA ASP A 469 -22.64 6.88 9.93
C ASP A 469 -22.11 8.24 10.39
N PHE A 470 -21.55 8.99 9.45
CA PHE A 470 -20.97 10.31 9.66
C PHE A 470 -21.51 11.25 8.59
N GLY A 471 -22.06 12.38 9.02
CA GLY A 471 -22.60 13.36 8.09
C GLY A 471 -23.94 13.95 8.51
N ASP A 472 -24.42 14.88 7.69
CA ASP A 472 -25.74 15.47 7.76
C ASP A 472 -26.60 15.00 6.59
N ALA A 473 -27.45 15.88 6.03
CA ALA A 473 -28.33 15.56 4.91
C ALA A 473 -27.70 15.87 3.54
N ASP A 474 -26.53 16.54 3.51
CA ASP A 474 -25.76 16.69 2.28
C ASP A 474 -24.91 15.45 2.02
N VAL A 475 -24.21 15.40 0.88
CA VAL A 475 -23.36 14.28 0.52
C VAL A 475 -22.08 14.25 1.37
N GLN A 476 -21.79 13.09 1.95
CA GLN A 476 -20.55 12.72 2.61
C GLN A 476 -20.22 11.27 2.23
N GLU A 477 -18.95 11.01 1.90
CA GLU A 477 -18.51 9.70 1.44
C GLU A 477 -17.24 9.29 2.17
N ALA A 478 -17.19 8.05 2.68
CA ALA A 478 -15.93 7.44 3.12
C ALA A 478 -15.28 6.70 1.94
N GLY A 479 -14.05 7.09 1.60
CA GLY A 479 -13.27 6.54 0.50
C GLY A 479 -12.25 5.51 0.97
N GLY A 480 -10.96 5.84 0.88
CA GLY A 480 -9.88 4.97 1.33
C GLY A 480 -9.77 4.90 2.85
N LEU A 481 -9.32 3.76 3.38
CA LEU A 481 -9.11 3.61 4.83
C LEU A 481 -7.89 2.75 5.19
N VAL A 482 -7.33 3.00 6.37
CA VAL A 482 -6.30 2.19 7.02
C VAL A 482 -6.63 1.99 8.49
N LEU A 483 -6.11 0.91 9.07
CA LEU A 483 -6.27 0.60 10.49
C LEU A 483 -4.92 0.70 11.19
N ASP A 484 -4.90 1.32 12.36
CA ASP A 484 -3.74 1.25 13.24
C ASP A 484 -3.59 -0.14 13.89
N ALA A 485 -2.56 -0.32 14.72
CA ALA A 485 -2.30 -1.60 15.36
C ALA A 485 -3.38 -2.02 16.38
N ALA A 486 -4.17 -1.07 16.88
CA ALA A 486 -5.33 -1.32 17.73
C ALA A 486 -6.62 -1.55 16.93
N GLY A 487 -6.56 -1.49 15.60
CA GLY A 487 -7.69 -1.66 14.70
C GLY A 487 -8.52 -0.40 14.48
N ASN A 488 -8.12 0.77 14.99
CA ASN A 488 -8.88 2.01 14.82
C ASN A 488 -8.70 2.57 13.40
N PRO A 489 -9.79 2.98 12.75
CA PRO A 489 -9.73 3.47 11.38
C PRO A 489 -9.31 4.95 11.28
N SER A 490 -8.40 5.19 10.34
CA SER A 490 -8.21 6.49 9.69
C SER A 490 -8.70 6.38 8.24
N PHE A 491 -9.56 7.30 7.81
CA PHE A 491 -10.20 7.25 6.50
C PHE A 491 -10.22 8.61 5.83
N VAL A 492 -10.12 8.60 4.51
CA VAL A 492 -10.20 9.78 3.64
C VAL A 492 -11.53 9.78 2.91
N GLY A 493 -12.12 10.94 2.69
CA GLY A 493 -13.45 11.05 2.09
C GLY A 493 -13.75 12.42 1.50
N TYR A 494 -14.98 12.59 1.05
CA TYR A 494 -15.53 13.86 0.58
C TYR A 494 -16.63 14.34 1.52
N SER A 495 -16.69 15.64 1.80
CA SER A 495 -17.80 16.26 2.54
C SER A 495 -18.32 17.49 1.83
N CYS A 496 -19.58 17.46 1.41
CA CYS A 496 -20.28 18.57 0.77
C CYS A 496 -21.07 19.41 1.79
N GLY A 497 -21.37 18.86 2.97
CA GLY A 497 -22.02 19.53 4.10
C GLY A 497 -21.23 19.40 5.39
N THR A 498 -21.90 19.16 6.51
CA THR A 498 -21.29 19.07 7.84
C THR A 498 -21.04 17.62 8.23
N ILE A 499 -19.82 17.31 8.66
CA ILE A 499 -19.44 15.99 9.16
C ILE A 499 -18.97 16.08 10.62
N ASP A 500 -19.36 15.11 11.45
CA ASP A 500 -18.87 14.96 12.83
C ASP A 500 -18.40 13.52 13.05
N VAL A 501 -17.10 13.34 13.27
CA VAL A 501 -16.46 12.04 13.53
C VAL A 501 -16.25 11.78 15.04
N GLY A 502 -17.02 12.43 15.90
CA GLY A 502 -16.86 12.42 17.36
C GLY A 502 -15.93 13.52 17.88
N THR A 503 -15.72 14.57 17.08
CA THR A 503 -14.82 15.69 17.39
C THR A 503 -15.55 17.04 17.40
N GLY A 504 -16.87 17.01 17.18
CA GLY A 504 -17.70 18.17 16.92
C GLY A 504 -17.98 18.36 15.43
N PRO A 505 -18.93 19.23 15.07
CA PRO A 505 -19.35 19.43 13.69
C PRO A 505 -18.32 20.24 12.89
N HIS A 506 -17.94 19.71 11.71
CA HIS A 506 -17.04 20.35 10.75
C HIS A 506 -17.80 20.68 9.47
N PRO A 507 -18.18 21.95 9.23
CA PRO A 507 -18.91 22.34 8.04
C PRO A 507 -17.99 22.39 6.81
N ASN A 508 -18.51 22.05 5.65
CA ASN A 508 -17.86 22.33 4.38
C ASN A 508 -17.67 23.84 4.19
N THR A 509 -16.45 24.27 3.93
CA THR A 509 -16.08 25.68 3.73
C THR A 509 -16.02 26.09 2.26
N SER A 510 -16.29 25.15 1.33
CA SER A 510 -16.29 25.45 -0.11
C SER A 510 -17.42 26.40 -0.50
N THR A 511 -17.12 27.34 -1.40
CA THR A 511 -18.04 28.38 -1.86
C THR A 511 -18.87 28.00 -3.10
N ASP A 512 -18.65 26.83 -3.71
CA ASP A 512 -19.19 26.47 -5.05
C ASP A 512 -19.85 25.07 -5.10
N THR A 513 -20.63 24.67 -4.09
CA THR A 513 -21.28 23.34 -4.03
C THR A 513 -20.32 22.14 -4.11
N SER A 514 -19.00 22.36 -4.16
CA SER A 514 -17.99 21.32 -4.24
C SER A 514 -17.72 20.71 -2.87
N CYS A 515 -17.41 19.42 -2.87
CA CYS A 515 -17.12 18.67 -1.66
C CYS A 515 -15.62 18.73 -1.38
N ASN A 516 -15.24 19.11 -0.15
CA ASN A 516 -13.84 19.12 0.25
C ASN A 516 -13.37 17.69 0.53
N VAL A 517 -12.12 17.39 0.17
CA VAL A 517 -11.44 16.18 0.66
C VAL A 517 -11.14 16.39 2.14
N PHE A 518 -11.41 15.36 2.95
CA PHE A 518 -10.99 15.32 4.35
C PHE A 518 -10.23 14.03 4.66
N LEU A 519 -9.44 14.07 5.72
CA LEU A 519 -8.87 12.92 6.40
C LEU A 519 -9.35 12.94 7.85
N ALA A 520 -9.82 11.80 8.34
CA ALA A 520 -10.34 11.69 9.70
C ALA A 520 -9.86 10.41 10.37
N ARG A 521 -9.76 10.46 11.69
CA ARG A 521 -9.57 9.29 12.54
C ARG A 521 -10.73 9.20 13.51
N THR A 522 -11.29 8.00 13.69
CA THR A 522 -12.37 7.75 14.64
C THR A 522 -12.06 6.54 15.52
N LEU A 523 -12.64 6.55 16.73
CA LEU A 523 -12.59 5.44 17.67
C LEU A 523 -13.88 4.63 17.50
N MET A 524 -13.96 3.85 16.42
CA MET A 524 -15.10 2.94 16.25
C MET A 524 -15.04 1.84 17.31
N PRO A 525 -16.10 1.66 18.13
CA PRO A 525 -16.15 0.65 19.18
C PRO A 525 -16.17 -0.78 18.64
#